data_AF-A0A7W7B0Q2-F1
#
_entry.id   AF-A0A7W7B0Q2-F1
#
_cell.length_a   1.000
_cell.length_b   1.000
_cell.length_c   1.000
_cell.angle_alpha   90.00
_cell.angle_beta   90.00
_cell.angle_gamma   90.00
#
_symmetry.space_group_name_H-M   'P 1'
#
loop_
_entity.id
_entity.type
_entity.pdbx_description
1 polymer ?
#
loop_
_entity_poly.entity_id
_entity_poly.type
_entity_poly.pdbx_seq_one_letter_code
_entity_poly.pdbx_strand_id
1 'polypeptide(L)'
;MNTEYLKIGYPFPELDAVVFSGGSWYGLEAVTAVNTALKDEGYRGGNWDNIGLTVGSIIYDFGGRRLNEIYPDKRLAQAALKAATPGVFPRGAYGAGRSAISGSIFGCNAHSGQGGAFRQTGELKIAAFTVVNALGIVTDRDGRAVACYPDTTWLEGLKTQHILAGAPASGKPGWQGQPMDASSSMAEGPASGEKKNTTISLIVVNQKMEPSELQRLAIQVHTSMARGIQPFQTEFDGDVLYAVSTAEYTPPEDKRIASIDIGTMASEVMWDAILSAVPPQPAAASETPDRHPADKATLRRLTGRYTFSALAELELTVDQDKLFGKATGARKVFGIPKEAPVELLRTEAGDFVVPGRYPTVLRFDDRGGVIVNPGRWQQTGRKRGN
;
A
#
# COMPACT_ATOMS: atom_id res chain seq x y z
N MET A 1 7.99 0.34 16.72
CA MET A 1 8.00 1.06 18.02
C MET A 1 7.89 0.06 19.17
N ASN A 2 8.64 0.25 20.26
CA ASN A 2 8.65 -0.61 21.46
C ASN A 2 8.88 -2.11 21.20
N THR A 3 9.52 -2.46 20.09
CA THR A 3 9.78 -3.85 19.69
C THR A 3 10.83 -4.53 20.58
N GLU A 4 11.78 -3.78 21.13
CA GLU A 4 12.76 -4.33 22.07
C GLU A 4 12.11 -4.80 23.37
N TYR A 5 11.01 -4.17 23.80
CA TYR A 5 10.24 -4.63 24.96
C TYR A 5 9.71 -6.05 24.74
N LEU A 6 9.17 -6.32 23.56
CA LEU A 6 8.65 -7.65 23.19
C LEU A 6 9.75 -8.72 23.19
N LYS A 7 11.01 -8.35 22.96
CA LYS A 7 12.15 -9.27 22.95
C LYS A 7 12.62 -9.67 24.34
N ILE A 8 12.21 -8.96 25.40
CA ILE A 8 12.54 -9.33 26.78
C ILE A 8 11.90 -10.69 27.14
N GLY A 9 10.79 -11.04 26.48
CA GLY A 9 10.17 -12.36 26.62
C GLY A 9 9.34 -12.53 27.88
N TYR A 10 8.75 -11.44 28.39
CA TYR A 10 7.79 -11.54 29.49
C TYR A 10 6.54 -12.32 29.05
N PRO A 11 6.08 -13.30 29.83
CA PRO A 11 4.90 -14.11 29.48
C PRO A 11 3.57 -13.50 29.96
N PHE A 12 3.52 -12.18 30.17
CA PHE A 12 2.32 -11.47 30.66
C PHE A 12 1.45 -10.96 29.49
N PRO A 13 0.11 -11.01 29.59
CA PRO A 13 -0.80 -10.54 28.55
C PRO A 13 -0.95 -9.01 28.59
N GLU A 14 0.12 -8.29 28.28
CA GLU A 14 0.16 -6.82 28.37
C GLU A 14 -0.15 -6.12 27.05
N LEU A 15 0.08 -6.79 25.91
CA LEU A 15 -0.13 -6.19 24.59
C LEU A 15 -1.63 -5.99 24.29
N ASP A 16 -2.04 -4.73 24.10
CA ASP A 16 -3.42 -4.38 23.76
C ASP A 16 -3.68 -4.31 22.26
N ALA A 17 -2.75 -3.71 21.52
CA ALA A 17 -2.96 -3.46 20.10
C ALA A 17 -1.66 -3.42 19.30
N VAL A 18 -1.75 -3.93 18.08
CA VAL A 18 -0.75 -3.73 17.01
C VAL A 18 -1.32 -2.72 16.03
N VAL A 19 -0.62 -1.60 15.82
CA VAL A 19 -1.10 -0.48 15.02
C VAL A 19 -0.24 -0.35 13.77
N PHE A 20 -0.89 -0.33 12.61
CA PHE A 20 -0.25 -0.04 11.33
C PHE A 20 -0.71 1.32 10.82
N SER A 21 0.23 2.11 10.29
CA SER A 21 -0.05 3.47 9.83
C SER A 21 0.70 3.81 8.54
N GLY A 22 0.12 4.67 7.72
CA GLY A 22 0.87 5.43 6.71
C GLY A 22 1.64 6.59 7.36
N GLY A 23 2.08 7.54 6.55
CA GLY A 23 2.68 8.80 7.03
C GLY A 23 4.14 8.69 7.46
N SER A 24 4.83 7.59 7.12
CA SER A 24 6.23 7.37 7.49
C SER A 24 6.46 7.67 8.98
N TRP A 25 7.63 8.22 9.34
CA TRP A 25 7.99 8.54 10.73
C TRP A 25 6.94 9.38 11.47
N TYR A 26 6.23 10.27 10.79
CA TYR A 26 5.15 11.06 11.40
C TYR A 26 3.96 10.20 11.84
N GLY A 27 3.67 9.12 11.12
CA GLY A 27 2.63 8.15 11.46
C GLY A 27 2.90 7.35 12.74
N LEU A 28 4.11 7.42 13.31
CA LEU A 28 4.35 6.87 14.65
C LEU A 28 3.51 7.59 15.71
N GLU A 29 3.06 8.82 15.45
CA GLU A 29 2.07 9.49 16.32
C GLU A 29 0.80 8.64 16.44
N ALA A 30 0.25 8.13 15.33
CA ALA A 30 -0.93 7.29 15.39
C ALA A 30 -0.69 6.01 16.20
N VAL A 31 0.49 5.40 16.06
CA VAL A 31 0.85 4.17 16.79
C VAL A 31 0.87 4.40 18.30
N THR A 32 1.49 5.48 18.81
CA THR A 32 1.45 5.79 20.25
C THR A 32 0.09 6.34 20.69
N ALA A 33 -0.62 7.07 19.83
CA ALA A 33 -1.87 7.70 20.18
C ALA A 33 -3.01 6.72 20.47
N VAL A 34 -2.94 5.48 19.95
CA VAL A 34 -3.90 4.42 20.31
C VAL A 34 -3.86 4.13 21.81
N ASN A 35 -2.71 4.24 22.50
CA ASN A 35 -2.68 4.10 23.95
C ASN A 35 -3.52 5.17 24.66
N THR A 36 -3.48 6.41 24.14
CA THR A 36 -4.34 7.47 24.68
C THR A 36 -5.79 7.21 24.32
N ALA A 37 -6.09 6.69 23.13
CA ALA A 37 -7.45 6.32 22.75
C ALA A 37 -8.02 5.19 23.62
N LEU A 38 -7.22 4.16 23.95
CA LEU A 38 -7.61 3.10 24.88
C LEU A 38 -7.96 3.65 26.26
N LYS A 39 -7.19 4.65 26.73
CA LYS A 39 -7.47 5.35 27.98
C LYS A 39 -8.73 6.22 27.90
N ASP A 40 -8.90 6.97 26.81
CA ASP A 40 -10.05 7.86 26.59
C ASP A 40 -11.37 7.07 26.51
N GLU A 41 -11.34 5.84 25.96
CA GLU A 41 -12.48 4.94 25.86
C GLU A 41 -12.69 4.06 27.11
N GLY A 42 -11.83 4.19 28.14
CA GLY A 42 -11.97 3.47 29.40
C GLY A 42 -11.51 2.01 29.39
N TYR A 43 -10.86 1.53 28.31
CA TYR A 43 -10.25 0.19 28.27
C TYR A 43 -9.02 0.08 29.18
N ARG A 44 -8.27 1.18 29.31
CA ARG A 44 -7.05 1.29 30.11
C ARG A 44 -7.08 2.56 30.97
N GLY A 45 -6.20 2.64 31.97
CA GLY A 45 -6.22 3.68 33.00
C GLY A 45 -4.88 4.37 33.21
N GLY A 46 -4.67 4.85 34.43
CA GLY A 46 -3.41 5.45 34.89
C GLY A 46 -2.75 4.71 36.04
N ASN A 47 -3.32 3.60 36.50
CA ASN A 47 -2.72 2.75 37.53
C ASN A 47 -1.60 1.92 36.89
N TRP A 48 -0.55 1.61 37.65
CA TRP A 48 0.65 0.93 37.14
C TRP A 48 0.36 -0.45 36.52
N ASP A 49 -0.69 -1.13 37.01
CA ASP A 49 -1.18 -2.44 36.55
C ASP A 49 -2.25 -2.34 35.46
N ASN A 50 -2.57 -1.12 35.01
CA ASN A 50 -3.60 -0.85 34.00
C ASN A 50 -3.16 0.24 33.01
N ILE A 51 -1.93 0.12 32.50
CA ILE A 51 -1.40 0.98 31.45
C ILE A 51 -1.56 0.27 30.10
N GLY A 52 -2.01 1.02 29.08
CA GLY A 52 -2.11 0.49 27.73
C GLY A 52 -0.75 0.25 27.08
N LEU A 53 -0.61 -0.87 26.39
CA LEU A 53 0.56 -1.20 25.58
C LEU A 53 0.18 -1.39 24.11
N THR A 54 0.49 -0.38 23.31
CA THR A 54 0.44 -0.46 21.85
C THR A 54 1.84 -0.60 21.26
N VAL A 55 1.97 -1.46 20.27
CA VAL A 55 3.15 -1.54 19.39
C VAL A 55 2.71 -1.33 17.95
N GLY A 56 3.66 -1.06 17.06
CA GLY A 56 3.30 -0.84 15.67
C GLY A 56 4.42 -0.36 14.78
N SER A 57 4.08 -0.31 13.51
CA SER A 57 4.96 0.03 12.39
C SER A 57 4.23 0.88 11.36
N ILE A 58 5.03 1.48 10.48
CA ILE A 58 4.62 2.54 9.56
C ILE A 58 5.09 2.21 8.15
N ILE A 59 4.39 2.73 7.15
CA ILE A 59 4.85 2.71 5.76
C ILE A 59 5.13 4.13 5.24
N TYR A 60 6.04 4.28 4.28
CA TYR A 60 6.15 5.52 3.51
C TYR A 60 5.11 5.56 2.39
N ASP A 61 4.21 6.54 2.44
CA ASP A 61 3.12 6.73 1.49
C ASP A 61 2.94 8.19 1.04
N PHE A 62 4.01 8.99 1.08
CA PHE A 62 4.04 10.36 0.57
C PHE A 62 4.51 10.42 -0.90
N GLY A 63 4.89 11.62 -1.36
CA GLY A 63 5.53 11.81 -2.65
C GLY A 63 4.59 11.54 -3.83
N GLY A 64 4.99 10.70 -4.77
CA GLY A 64 4.25 10.39 -5.99
C GLY A 64 2.94 9.63 -5.77
N ARG A 65 2.65 9.23 -4.53
CA ARG A 65 1.49 8.40 -4.15
C ARG A 65 0.24 9.21 -3.81
N ARG A 66 0.41 10.48 -3.45
CA ARG A 66 -0.68 11.40 -3.08
C ARG A 66 -0.28 12.85 -3.25
N LEU A 67 -1.26 13.75 -3.32
CA LEU A 67 -1.03 15.16 -3.65
C LEU A 67 -0.89 16.07 -2.42
N ASN A 68 -0.75 15.51 -1.22
CA ASN A 68 -0.64 16.24 0.05
C ASN A 68 0.34 15.55 1.02
N GLU A 69 0.59 16.19 2.16
CA GLU A 69 1.45 15.67 3.24
C GLU A 69 0.70 15.47 4.56
N ILE A 70 -0.62 15.29 4.50
CA ILE A 70 -1.42 14.94 5.68
C ILE A 70 -0.98 13.54 6.16
N TYR A 71 -0.76 13.38 7.46
CA TYR A 71 -0.33 12.11 8.05
C TYR A 71 -1.35 11.62 9.11
N PRO A 72 -1.33 10.32 9.46
CA PRO A 72 -2.16 9.79 10.53
C PRO A 72 -1.76 10.35 11.90
N ASP A 73 -2.60 11.21 12.45
CA ASP A 73 -2.41 11.88 13.73
C ASP A 73 -3.19 11.17 14.86
N LYS A 74 -3.14 11.75 16.07
CA LYS A 74 -3.93 11.26 17.21
C LYS A 74 -5.43 11.14 16.92
N ARG A 75 -6.01 12.08 16.16
CA ARG A 75 -7.46 12.06 15.86
C ARG A 75 -7.80 10.87 14.98
N LEU A 76 -6.98 10.57 13.98
CA LEU A 76 -7.17 9.39 13.14
C LEU A 76 -6.95 8.10 13.92
N ALA A 77 -6.01 8.06 14.87
CA ALA A 77 -5.83 6.92 15.77
C ALA A 77 -7.06 6.63 16.63
N GLN A 78 -7.66 7.67 17.24
CA GLN A 78 -8.91 7.55 18.00
C GLN A 78 -10.07 7.06 17.12
N ALA A 79 -10.19 7.60 15.90
CA ALA A 79 -11.20 7.17 14.94
C ALA A 79 -11.00 5.70 14.52
N ALA A 80 -9.75 5.26 14.31
CA ALA A 80 -9.42 3.89 13.96
C ALA A 80 -9.78 2.91 15.09
N LEU A 81 -9.46 3.23 16.35
CA LEU A 81 -9.83 2.40 17.50
C LEU A 81 -11.37 2.26 17.61
N LYS A 82 -12.11 3.37 17.47
CA LYS A 82 -13.58 3.37 17.54
C LYS A 82 -14.23 2.60 16.41
N ALA A 83 -13.61 2.58 15.24
CA ALA A 83 -14.11 1.85 14.07
C ALA A 83 -13.81 0.34 14.13
N ALA A 84 -12.92 -0.11 15.03
CA ALA A 84 -12.55 -1.51 15.13
C ALA A 84 -13.78 -2.36 15.49
N THR A 85 -14.06 -3.38 14.67
CA THR A 85 -15.20 -4.28 14.84
C THR A 85 -14.71 -5.74 14.78
N PRO A 86 -15.12 -6.60 15.74
CA PRO A 86 -14.74 -8.01 15.72
C PRO A 86 -15.11 -8.70 14.39
N GLY A 87 -14.18 -9.49 13.85
CA GLY A 87 -14.41 -10.28 12.65
C GLY A 87 -14.46 -9.50 11.32
N VAL A 88 -14.23 -8.18 11.33
CA VAL A 88 -14.27 -7.34 10.13
C VAL A 88 -12.89 -6.74 9.85
N PHE A 89 -12.37 -7.00 8.65
CA PHE A 89 -11.14 -6.38 8.16
C PHE A 89 -11.29 -5.94 6.69
N PRO A 90 -11.33 -4.63 6.41
CA PRO A 90 -11.43 -4.15 5.03
C PRO A 90 -10.12 -4.39 4.27
N ARG A 91 -10.21 -4.82 3.01
CA ARG A 91 -9.06 -5.19 2.16
C ARG A 91 -8.86 -4.22 1.00
N GLY A 92 -7.63 -4.06 0.54
CA GLY A 92 -7.22 -3.10 -0.49
C GLY A 92 -6.91 -1.73 0.10
N ALA A 93 -7.33 -0.67 -0.56
CA ALA A 93 -6.98 0.72 -0.22
C ALA A 93 -7.80 1.30 0.97
N TYR A 94 -7.56 0.75 2.16
CA TYR A 94 -8.12 1.18 3.43
C TYR A 94 -7.01 1.38 4.46
N GLY A 95 -7.31 2.11 5.55
CA GLY A 95 -6.40 2.26 6.69
C GLY A 95 -4.97 2.65 6.28
N ALA A 96 -3.99 1.91 6.78
CA ALA A 96 -2.58 2.08 6.41
C ALA A 96 -2.28 1.71 4.95
N GLY A 97 -3.08 0.82 4.34
CA GLY A 97 -2.96 0.43 2.93
C GLY A 97 -3.53 1.45 1.94
N ARG A 98 -4.13 2.55 2.42
CA ARG A 98 -4.87 3.53 1.61
C ARG A 98 -4.11 4.04 0.38
N SER A 99 -2.80 4.24 0.53
CA SER A 99 -1.90 4.81 -0.47
C SER A 99 -0.69 3.89 -0.72
N ALA A 100 -0.83 2.60 -0.41
CA ALA A 100 0.22 1.62 -0.61
C ALA A 100 0.41 1.30 -2.10
N ILE A 101 1.67 1.07 -2.48
CA ILE A 101 2.10 0.73 -3.85
C ILE A 101 3.14 -0.39 -3.76
N SER A 102 3.17 -1.27 -4.77
CA SER A 102 4.18 -2.33 -4.90
C SER A 102 4.91 -2.30 -6.24
N GLY A 103 6.14 -2.82 -6.26
CA GLY A 103 6.94 -3.06 -7.47
C GLY A 103 7.65 -1.82 -8.01
N SER A 104 7.95 -0.83 -7.16
CA SER A 104 8.54 0.44 -7.59
C SER A 104 9.94 0.28 -8.20
N ILE A 105 10.74 -0.70 -7.77
CA ILE A 105 12.07 -0.95 -8.35
C ILE A 105 12.03 -1.39 -9.82
N PHE A 106 10.90 -1.96 -10.25
CA PHE A 106 10.69 -2.42 -11.63
C PHE A 106 9.82 -1.46 -12.45
N GLY A 107 9.51 -0.27 -11.91
CA GLY A 107 8.58 0.66 -12.54
C GLY A 107 7.14 0.13 -12.62
N CYS A 108 6.81 -0.99 -11.96
CA CYS A 108 5.45 -1.53 -11.95
C CYS A 108 4.48 -0.56 -11.30
N ASN A 109 4.87 0.06 -10.19
CA ASN A 109 4.09 1.07 -9.44
C ASN A 109 2.59 0.73 -9.31
N ALA A 110 2.29 -0.55 -9.04
CA ALA A 110 0.92 -1.02 -8.95
C ALA A 110 0.28 -0.55 -7.64
N HIS A 111 -1.01 -0.20 -7.70
CA HIS A 111 -1.75 0.07 -6.47
C HIS A 111 -1.79 -1.20 -5.62
N SER A 112 -1.49 -1.05 -4.34
CA SER A 112 -1.55 -2.11 -3.34
C SER A 112 -2.48 -1.70 -2.20
N GLY A 113 -2.35 -2.34 -1.04
CA GLY A 113 -3.26 -2.12 0.07
C GLY A 113 -2.93 -2.88 1.32
N GLN A 114 -3.96 -3.01 2.16
CA GLN A 114 -3.97 -3.90 3.31
C GLN A 114 -4.74 -5.18 2.98
N GLY A 115 -4.25 -6.32 3.43
CA GLY A 115 -4.82 -7.64 3.18
C GLY A 115 -5.03 -8.40 4.48
N GLY A 116 -5.96 -9.35 4.44
CA GLY A 116 -6.35 -10.16 5.57
C GLY A 116 -6.80 -11.55 5.13
N ALA A 117 -6.37 -12.57 5.87
CA ALA A 117 -6.76 -13.95 5.66
C ALA A 117 -6.94 -14.67 7.00
N PHE A 118 -7.76 -15.70 7.00
CA PHE A 118 -8.11 -16.47 8.18
C PHE A 118 -8.22 -17.95 7.84
N ARG A 119 -7.76 -18.82 8.73
CA ARG A 119 -7.92 -20.26 8.64
C ARG A 119 -8.20 -20.84 10.01
N GLN A 120 -9.09 -21.82 10.05
CA GLN A 120 -9.38 -22.60 11.24
C GLN A 120 -9.19 -24.10 10.94
N THR A 121 -8.45 -24.79 11.81
CA THR A 121 -8.21 -26.23 11.76
C THR A 121 -8.54 -26.81 13.14
N GLY A 122 -9.71 -27.44 13.26
CA GLY A 122 -10.25 -27.81 14.58
C GLY A 122 -10.43 -26.56 15.45
N GLU A 123 -9.82 -26.56 16.64
CA GLU A 123 -9.83 -25.43 17.58
C GLU A 123 -8.77 -24.36 17.28
N LEU A 124 -7.73 -24.70 16.49
CA LEU A 124 -6.69 -23.75 16.12
C LEU A 124 -7.24 -22.74 15.11
N LYS A 125 -7.08 -21.45 15.44
CA LYS A 125 -7.40 -20.31 14.59
C LYS A 125 -6.11 -19.55 14.27
N ILE A 126 -5.95 -19.21 13.00
CA ILE A 126 -4.84 -18.41 12.50
C ILE A 126 -5.41 -17.26 11.68
N ALA A 127 -5.07 -16.02 12.02
CA ALA A 127 -5.42 -14.83 11.26
C ALA A 127 -4.16 -14.07 10.86
N ALA A 128 -4.02 -13.72 9.59
CA ALA A 128 -2.92 -12.91 9.07
C ALA A 128 -3.45 -11.59 8.54
N PHE A 129 -2.74 -10.51 8.84
CA PHE A 129 -3.01 -9.17 8.34
C PHE A 129 -1.71 -8.54 7.84
N THR A 130 -1.76 -7.81 6.74
CA THR A 130 -0.56 -7.19 6.17
C THR A 130 -0.89 -5.89 5.45
N VAL A 131 0.05 -4.95 5.41
CA VAL A 131 0.02 -3.77 4.54
C VAL A 131 1.20 -3.91 3.59
N VAL A 132 0.90 -4.13 2.31
CA VAL A 132 1.92 -4.43 1.31
C VAL A 132 2.31 -3.15 0.59
N ASN A 133 3.42 -2.55 1.03
CA ASN A 133 3.98 -1.34 0.44
C ASN A 133 5.41 -1.59 -0.09
N ALA A 134 5.60 -2.78 -0.67
CA ALA A 134 6.89 -3.37 -0.97
C ALA A 134 7.65 -2.68 -2.11
N LEU A 135 8.97 -2.69 -2.04
CA LEU A 135 9.83 -2.31 -3.16
C LEU A 135 9.63 -3.29 -4.33
N GLY A 136 9.57 -4.58 -4.00
CA GLY A 136 9.34 -5.67 -4.93
C GLY A 136 7.87 -5.87 -5.33
N ILE A 137 7.65 -6.90 -6.15
CA ILE A 137 6.36 -7.22 -6.77
C ILE A 137 5.65 -8.30 -5.96
N VAL A 138 4.32 -8.13 -5.80
CA VAL A 138 3.46 -9.19 -5.27
C VAL A 138 3.32 -10.31 -6.31
N THR A 139 3.62 -11.53 -5.88
CA THR A 139 3.73 -12.71 -6.74
C THR A 139 2.76 -13.80 -6.31
N ASP A 140 2.04 -14.39 -7.28
CA ASP A 140 1.17 -15.54 -7.05
C ASP A 140 1.97 -16.84 -6.87
N ARG A 141 1.29 -17.93 -6.53
CA ARG A 141 1.92 -19.23 -6.29
C ARG A 141 2.51 -19.89 -7.55
N ASP A 142 2.12 -19.41 -8.74
CA ASP A 142 2.65 -19.87 -10.03
C ASP A 142 3.83 -19.00 -10.53
N GLY A 143 4.22 -17.98 -9.74
CA GLY A 143 5.31 -17.06 -10.05
C GLY A 143 4.90 -15.87 -10.92
N ARG A 144 3.61 -15.62 -11.15
CA ARG A 144 3.13 -14.45 -11.91
C ARG A 144 3.05 -13.21 -11.03
N ALA A 145 3.35 -12.06 -11.60
CA ALA A 145 3.08 -10.78 -10.95
C ALA A 145 1.56 -10.59 -10.82
N VAL A 146 1.08 -10.38 -9.60
CA VAL A 146 -0.35 -10.19 -9.31
C VAL A 146 -0.85 -8.85 -9.85
N ALA A 147 -0.02 -7.81 -9.73
CA ALA A 147 -0.29 -6.51 -10.33
C ALA A 147 1.02 -5.81 -10.69
N CYS A 148 1.05 -5.26 -11.90
CA CYS A 148 2.11 -4.42 -12.43
C CYS A 148 1.52 -3.59 -13.57
N TYR A 149 1.95 -2.34 -13.73
CA TYR A 149 1.77 -1.61 -14.99
C TYR A 149 3.02 -1.87 -15.85
N PRO A 150 2.98 -2.84 -16.78
CA PRO A 150 4.13 -3.14 -17.63
C PRO A 150 4.42 -1.98 -18.60
N ASP A 151 5.66 -1.90 -19.07
CA ASP A 151 5.97 -1.03 -20.20
C ASP A 151 5.37 -1.62 -21.48
N THR A 152 5.05 -0.80 -22.49
CA THR A 152 4.46 -1.29 -23.75
C THR A 152 5.36 -2.25 -24.51
N THR A 153 6.67 -2.26 -24.22
CA THR A 153 7.63 -3.18 -24.83
C THR A 153 7.79 -4.50 -24.10
N TRP A 154 7.16 -4.68 -22.93
CA TRP A 154 7.23 -5.93 -22.19
C TRP A 154 6.55 -7.05 -22.97
N LEU A 155 7.19 -8.22 -23.00
CA LEU A 155 6.59 -9.41 -23.59
C LEU A 155 5.39 -9.89 -22.76
N GLU A 156 4.38 -10.46 -23.43
CA GLU A 156 3.24 -11.06 -22.75
C GLU A 156 3.67 -12.29 -21.92
N GLY A 157 2.99 -12.52 -20.80
CA GLY A 157 3.20 -13.71 -19.97
C GLY A 157 4.46 -13.70 -19.12
N LEU A 158 5.15 -12.56 -18.98
CA LEU A 158 6.31 -12.45 -18.09
C LEU A 158 5.93 -12.76 -16.63
N LYS A 159 6.60 -13.76 -16.07
CA LYS A 159 6.60 -14.09 -14.64
C LYS A 159 7.55 -13.17 -13.87
N THR A 160 7.33 -13.04 -12.56
CA THR A 160 8.16 -12.22 -11.67
C THR A 160 9.64 -12.58 -11.81
N GLN A 161 9.98 -13.87 -11.89
CA GLN A 161 11.35 -14.36 -12.09
C GLN A 161 12.05 -13.78 -13.34
N HIS A 162 11.32 -13.52 -14.43
CA HIS A 162 11.90 -12.92 -15.64
C HIS A 162 12.19 -11.43 -15.40
N ILE A 163 11.30 -10.74 -14.68
CA ILE A 163 11.49 -9.34 -14.29
C ILE A 163 12.71 -9.20 -13.38
N LEU A 164 12.88 -10.10 -12.42
CA LEU A 164 14.06 -10.17 -11.54
C LEU A 164 15.34 -10.45 -12.33
N ALA A 165 15.32 -11.45 -13.22
CA ALA A 165 16.48 -11.80 -14.03
C ALA A 165 16.90 -10.68 -15.00
N GLY A 166 15.96 -9.82 -15.42
CA GLY A 166 16.23 -8.65 -16.25
C GLY A 166 16.65 -7.40 -15.47
N ALA A 167 16.70 -7.43 -14.14
CA ALA A 167 17.09 -6.27 -13.35
C ALA A 167 18.57 -5.89 -13.60
N PRO A 168 18.94 -4.59 -13.63
CA PRO A 168 18.11 -3.42 -13.39
C PRO A 168 17.38 -2.91 -14.66
N ALA A 169 17.65 -3.49 -15.83
CA ALA A 169 17.06 -3.07 -17.09
C ALA A 169 15.53 -3.23 -17.11
N SER A 170 14.99 -4.25 -16.44
CA SER A 170 13.56 -4.48 -16.30
C SER A 170 12.81 -3.34 -15.59
N GLY A 171 13.50 -2.48 -14.84
CA GLY A 171 12.92 -1.27 -14.26
C GLY A 171 12.84 -0.07 -15.20
N LYS A 172 13.43 -0.15 -16.39
CA LYS A 172 13.55 0.96 -17.34
C LYS A 172 12.59 0.80 -18.53
N PRO A 173 12.13 1.90 -19.15
CA PRO A 173 11.36 1.85 -20.39
C PRO A 173 12.12 1.11 -21.50
N GLY A 174 11.40 0.42 -22.38
CA GLY A 174 12.00 -0.25 -23.54
C GLY A 174 12.58 -1.65 -23.28
N TRP A 175 12.52 -2.17 -22.05
CA TRP A 175 12.91 -3.56 -21.77
C TRP A 175 11.95 -4.56 -22.41
N GLN A 176 12.50 -5.61 -23.03
CA GLN A 176 11.76 -6.58 -23.86
C GLN A 176 11.83 -8.01 -23.29
N GLY A 177 11.83 -8.15 -21.95
CA GLY A 177 11.82 -9.48 -21.32
C GLY A 177 13.17 -10.21 -21.29
N GLN A 178 14.25 -9.59 -21.77
CA GLN A 178 15.57 -10.21 -21.83
C GLN A 178 16.21 -10.29 -20.45
N PRO A 179 16.91 -11.40 -20.09
CA PRO A 179 17.70 -11.44 -18.88
C PRO A 179 18.83 -10.41 -18.94
N MET A 180 19.37 -10.04 -17.78
CA MET A 180 20.54 -9.18 -17.70
C MET A 180 21.72 -9.87 -18.42
N ASP A 181 22.33 -9.16 -19.36
CA ASP A 181 23.60 -9.58 -19.93
C ASP A 181 24.69 -9.35 -18.86
N ALA A 182 25.47 -10.37 -18.53
CA ALA A 182 26.60 -10.27 -17.61
C ALA A 182 27.65 -9.22 -18.05
N SER A 183 27.64 -8.81 -19.33
CA SER A 183 28.47 -7.74 -19.88
C SER A 183 27.90 -6.32 -19.69
N SER A 184 26.60 -6.21 -19.39
CA SER A 184 25.93 -4.93 -19.15
C SER A 184 26.28 -4.39 -17.77
N SER A 185 26.91 -3.21 -17.73
CA SER A 185 27.47 -2.68 -16.49
C SER A 185 26.39 -2.39 -15.45
N MET A 186 26.67 -2.78 -14.20
CA MET A 186 25.90 -2.37 -13.00
C MET A 186 26.02 -0.86 -12.69
N ALA A 187 26.57 -0.07 -13.61
CA ALA A 187 26.88 1.35 -13.40
C ALA A 187 25.62 2.23 -13.33
N GLU A 188 24.50 1.74 -13.85
CA GLU A 188 23.22 2.45 -13.78
C GLU A 188 22.36 1.84 -12.67
N GLY A 189 22.22 2.57 -11.56
CA GLY A 189 21.38 2.18 -10.42
C GLY A 189 19.90 1.96 -10.80
N PRO A 190 19.08 1.49 -9.84
CA PRO A 190 17.67 1.23 -10.09
C PRO A 190 16.97 2.45 -10.68
N ALA A 191 15.94 2.20 -11.51
CA ALA A 191 15.11 3.24 -12.09
C ALA A 191 14.61 4.24 -11.03
N SER A 192 14.28 5.46 -11.46
CA SER A 192 13.78 6.55 -10.62
C SER A 192 12.43 6.22 -9.97
N GLY A 193 12.46 5.40 -8.93
CA GLY A 193 11.35 5.08 -8.04
C GLY A 193 11.62 5.60 -6.63
N GLU A 194 10.57 5.74 -5.83
CA GLU A 194 10.73 6.01 -4.40
C GLU A 194 11.45 4.84 -3.75
N LYS A 195 12.58 5.11 -3.08
CA LYS A 195 13.47 4.12 -2.45
C LYS A 195 13.14 3.87 -0.98
N LYS A 196 11.89 4.14 -0.57
CA LYS A 196 11.43 3.95 0.81
C LYS A 196 10.12 3.18 0.74
N ASN A 197 10.23 1.88 0.94
CA ASN A 197 9.14 0.93 0.86
C ASN A 197 9.10 0.11 2.15
N THR A 198 8.03 -0.66 2.38
CA THR A 198 7.81 -1.36 3.65
C THR A 198 6.68 -2.38 3.51
N THR A 199 6.80 -3.58 4.07
CA THR A 199 5.67 -4.46 4.31
C THR A 199 5.55 -4.71 5.81
N ILE A 200 4.40 -4.38 6.37
CA ILE A 200 4.14 -4.52 7.82
C ILE A 200 3.02 -5.51 8.04
N SER A 201 3.25 -6.49 8.91
CA SER A 201 2.41 -7.68 9.00
C SER A 201 2.18 -8.13 10.44
N LEU A 202 1.05 -8.79 10.65
CA LEU A 202 0.62 -9.37 11.91
C LEU A 202 0.13 -10.80 11.65
N ILE A 203 0.63 -11.75 12.42
CA ILE A 203 0.06 -13.08 12.53
C ILE A 203 -0.49 -13.27 13.95
N VAL A 204 -1.75 -13.69 14.03
CA VAL A 204 -2.45 -13.98 15.29
C VAL A 204 -2.83 -15.44 15.32
N VAL A 205 -2.52 -16.11 16.42
CA VAL A 205 -2.94 -17.49 16.69
C VAL A 205 -3.67 -17.55 18.03
N ASN A 206 -4.61 -18.48 18.20
CA ASN A 206 -5.28 -18.63 19.50
C ASN A 206 -4.63 -19.65 20.44
N GLN A 207 -3.81 -20.57 19.90
CA GLN A 207 -3.08 -21.54 20.72
C GLN A 207 -2.06 -20.83 21.61
N LYS A 208 -2.05 -21.14 22.91
CA LYS A 208 -1.04 -20.62 23.85
C LYS A 208 0.36 -21.03 23.38
N MET A 209 1.21 -20.02 23.20
CA MET A 209 2.60 -20.16 22.78
C MET A 209 3.50 -19.33 23.69
N GLU A 210 4.67 -19.88 24.02
CA GLU A 210 5.69 -19.17 24.78
C GLU A 210 6.34 -18.07 23.91
N PRO A 211 6.92 -17.02 24.53
CA PRO A 211 7.54 -15.91 23.79
C PRO A 211 8.61 -16.36 22.78
N SER A 212 9.38 -17.40 23.10
CA SER A 212 10.38 -17.98 22.19
C SER A 212 9.75 -18.68 20.98
N GLU A 213 8.62 -19.35 21.17
CA GLU A 213 7.85 -19.97 20.08
C GLU A 213 7.26 -18.90 19.16
N LEU A 214 6.70 -17.83 19.73
CA LEU A 214 6.20 -16.68 18.97
C LEU A 214 7.31 -15.97 18.18
N GLN A 215 8.49 -15.79 18.78
CA GLN A 215 9.64 -15.22 18.06
C GLN A 215 10.07 -16.11 16.89
N ARG A 216 10.09 -17.44 17.09
CA ARG A 216 10.41 -18.38 16.00
C ARG A 216 9.34 -18.37 14.91
N LEU A 217 8.06 -18.32 15.29
CA LEU A 217 6.93 -18.19 14.37
C LEU A 217 7.04 -16.91 13.54
N ALA A 218 7.38 -15.79 14.19
CA ALA A 218 7.56 -14.51 13.51
C ALA A 218 8.65 -14.60 12.44
N ILE A 219 9.83 -15.16 12.78
CA ILE A 219 10.94 -15.35 11.84
C ILE A 219 10.49 -16.23 10.67
N GLN A 220 9.91 -17.39 10.93
CA GLN A 220 9.51 -18.35 9.90
C GLN A 220 8.49 -17.74 8.93
N VAL A 221 7.41 -17.15 9.45
CA VAL A 221 6.34 -16.57 8.61
C VAL A 221 6.90 -15.39 7.83
N HIS A 222 7.70 -14.53 8.46
CA HIS A 222 8.28 -13.36 7.78
C HIS A 222 9.22 -13.78 6.64
N THR A 223 10.10 -14.76 6.85
CA THR A 223 10.92 -15.32 5.77
C THR A 223 10.06 -15.92 4.66
N SER A 224 8.96 -16.60 4.99
CA SER A 224 8.07 -17.20 4.00
C SER A 224 7.41 -16.20 3.06
N MET A 225 7.28 -14.92 3.48
CA MET A 225 6.68 -13.85 2.68
C MET A 225 7.49 -13.54 1.42
N ALA A 226 8.79 -13.84 1.40
CA ALA A 226 9.64 -13.72 0.21
C ALA A 226 9.18 -14.57 -0.98
N ARG A 227 8.29 -15.56 -0.76
CA ARG A 227 7.63 -16.29 -1.84
C ARG A 227 6.59 -15.43 -2.55
N GLY A 228 5.84 -14.63 -1.79
CA GLY A 228 4.75 -13.79 -2.27
C GLY A 228 5.14 -12.34 -2.58
N ILE A 229 6.33 -11.88 -2.20
CA ILE A 229 6.85 -10.54 -2.48
C ILE A 229 8.29 -10.69 -2.94
N GLN A 230 8.64 -10.17 -4.13
CA GLN A 230 9.97 -10.37 -4.71
C GLN A 230 10.51 -9.12 -5.43
N PRO A 231 11.71 -8.60 -5.05
CA PRO A 231 12.47 -8.96 -3.85
C PRO A 231 11.76 -8.53 -2.56
N PHE A 232 12.21 -9.05 -1.42
CA PHE A 232 11.67 -8.79 -0.08
C PHE A 232 12.82 -8.67 0.92
N GLN A 233 12.65 -7.92 2.03
CA GLN A 233 13.70 -7.60 3.00
C GLN A 233 14.91 -6.90 2.39
N THR A 234 14.67 -5.95 1.47
CA THR A 234 15.74 -5.14 0.89
C THR A 234 16.21 -4.06 1.87
N GLU A 235 17.37 -3.46 1.63
CA GLU A 235 17.86 -2.33 2.44
C GLU A 235 16.96 -1.08 2.37
N PHE A 236 16.07 -1.03 1.37
CA PHE A 236 15.10 0.05 1.18
C PHE A 236 13.73 -0.26 1.78
N ASP A 237 13.55 -1.46 2.35
CA ASP A 237 12.32 -1.91 2.99
C ASP A 237 12.43 -1.92 4.51
N GLY A 238 11.46 -1.30 5.19
CA GLY A 238 11.31 -1.37 6.64
C GLY A 238 10.47 -2.56 7.10
N ASP A 239 10.66 -3.75 6.50
CA ASP A 239 9.76 -4.89 6.69
C ASP A 239 9.69 -5.36 8.17
N VAL A 240 8.48 -5.48 8.71
CA VAL A 240 8.25 -5.89 10.12
C VAL A 240 7.07 -6.85 10.20
N LEU A 241 7.23 -7.94 10.95
CA LEU A 241 6.15 -8.86 11.29
C LEU A 241 6.02 -9.01 12.81
N TYR A 242 4.79 -8.90 13.31
CA TYR A 242 4.40 -9.18 14.68
C TYR A 242 3.72 -10.54 14.76
N ALA A 243 4.13 -11.40 15.70
CA ALA A 243 3.42 -12.64 16.03
C ALA A 243 2.78 -12.54 17.40
N VAL A 244 1.49 -12.85 17.49
CA VAL A 244 0.67 -12.73 18.69
C VAL A 244 -0.06 -14.05 18.93
N SER A 245 -0.06 -14.50 20.19
CA SER A 245 -1.02 -15.50 20.66
C SER A 245 -2.07 -14.83 21.54
N THR A 246 -3.36 -15.12 21.32
CA THR A 246 -4.41 -14.71 22.26
C THR A 246 -4.48 -15.60 23.50
N ALA A 247 -3.76 -16.73 23.49
CA ALA A 247 -3.75 -17.76 24.53
C ALA A 247 -5.14 -18.30 24.94
N GLU A 248 -6.17 -18.09 24.11
CA GLU A 248 -7.54 -18.56 24.37
C GLU A 248 -7.67 -20.09 24.27
N TYR A 249 -6.77 -20.75 23.56
CA TYR A 249 -6.75 -22.21 23.41
C TYR A 249 -5.48 -22.81 24.02
N THR A 250 -5.64 -23.55 25.13
CA THR A 250 -4.56 -24.34 25.75
C THR A 250 -4.88 -25.82 25.55
N PRO A 251 -4.39 -26.45 24.47
CA PRO A 251 -4.66 -27.86 24.20
C PRO A 251 -3.99 -28.79 25.21
N PRO A 252 -4.61 -29.95 25.52
CA PRO A 252 -3.89 -31.10 26.05
C PRO A 252 -2.71 -31.48 25.16
N GLU A 253 -1.67 -32.09 25.73
CA GLU A 253 -0.41 -32.37 25.02
C GLU A 253 -0.60 -33.18 23.73
N ASP A 254 -1.49 -34.17 23.73
CA ASP A 254 -1.82 -35.02 22.58
C ASP A 254 -2.57 -34.27 21.45
N LYS A 255 -3.11 -33.09 21.75
CA LYS A 255 -3.86 -32.22 20.81
C LYS A 255 -3.13 -30.92 20.52
N ARG A 256 -1.95 -30.70 21.11
CA ARG A 256 -1.13 -29.51 20.87
C ARG A 256 -0.56 -29.59 19.47
N ILE A 257 -0.90 -28.61 18.63
CA ILE A 257 -0.31 -28.51 17.30
C ILE A 257 1.10 -27.96 17.47
N ALA A 258 2.09 -28.66 16.90
CA ALA A 258 3.48 -28.27 17.02
C ALA A 258 3.73 -26.92 16.36
N SER A 259 4.65 -26.13 16.92
CA SER A 259 4.98 -24.79 16.46
C SER A 259 5.43 -24.74 14.98
N ILE A 260 6.05 -25.81 14.48
CA ILE A 260 6.43 -25.94 13.07
C ILE A 260 5.21 -26.06 12.14
N ASP A 261 4.18 -26.79 12.55
CA ASP A 261 2.96 -26.98 11.78
C ASP A 261 2.13 -25.69 11.78
N ILE A 262 2.05 -25.02 12.94
CA ILE A 262 1.46 -23.67 13.03
C ILE A 262 2.18 -22.71 12.09
N GLY A 263 3.52 -22.69 12.13
CA GLY A 263 4.32 -21.84 11.24
C GLY A 263 4.11 -22.14 9.76
N THR A 264 3.93 -23.41 9.40
CA THR A 264 3.68 -23.84 8.02
C THR A 264 2.29 -23.38 7.55
N MET A 265 1.25 -23.60 8.35
CA MET A 265 -0.10 -23.12 8.05
C MET A 265 -0.16 -21.59 8.02
N ALA A 266 0.45 -20.92 8.99
CA ALA A 266 0.51 -19.47 9.08
C ALA A 266 1.24 -18.83 7.90
N SER A 267 2.27 -19.47 7.37
CA SER A 267 2.97 -19.02 6.16
C SER A 267 2.06 -18.99 4.94
N GLU A 268 1.16 -19.97 4.81
CA GLU A 268 0.16 -19.99 3.73
C GLU A 268 -0.95 -18.96 3.94
N VAL A 269 -1.43 -18.80 5.17
CA VAL A 269 -2.42 -17.76 5.51
C VAL A 269 -1.84 -16.37 5.27
N MET A 270 -0.55 -16.15 5.56
CA MET A 270 0.13 -14.88 5.26
C MET A 270 0.24 -14.63 3.75
N TRP A 271 0.54 -15.64 2.94
CA TRP A 271 0.54 -15.48 1.48
C TRP A 271 -0.87 -15.13 0.97
N ASP A 272 -1.93 -15.78 1.49
CA ASP A 272 -3.31 -15.43 1.15
C ASP A 272 -3.63 -13.97 1.55
N ALA A 273 -3.14 -13.50 2.69
CA ALA A 273 -3.27 -12.10 3.11
C ALA A 273 -2.55 -11.15 2.15
N ILE A 274 -1.32 -11.46 1.74
CA ILE A 274 -0.54 -10.68 0.76
C ILE A 274 -1.30 -10.57 -0.57
N LEU A 275 -1.81 -11.69 -1.10
CA LEU A 275 -2.58 -11.69 -2.36
C LEU A 275 -3.84 -10.84 -2.23
N SER A 276 -4.53 -10.93 -1.09
CA SER A 276 -5.74 -10.15 -0.83
C SER A 276 -5.50 -8.65 -0.60
N ALA A 277 -4.25 -8.23 -0.41
CA ALA A 277 -3.89 -6.83 -0.23
C ALA A 277 -3.93 -6.05 -1.56
N VAL A 278 -3.77 -6.75 -2.69
CA VAL A 278 -3.73 -6.15 -4.02
C VAL A 278 -5.15 -5.99 -4.57
N PRO A 279 -5.65 -4.77 -4.74
CA PRO A 279 -6.97 -4.53 -5.31
C PRO A 279 -6.95 -4.63 -6.84
N PRO A 280 -8.13 -4.71 -7.49
CA PRO A 280 -8.25 -4.52 -8.93
C PRO A 280 -7.56 -3.22 -9.36
N GLN A 281 -6.69 -3.31 -10.38
CA GLN A 281 -5.98 -2.17 -10.91
C GLN A 281 -6.89 -1.36 -11.84
N PRO A 282 -6.93 -0.02 -11.73
CA PRO A 282 -7.51 0.82 -12.76
C PRO A 282 -6.84 0.57 -14.13
N ALA A 283 -7.63 0.58 -15.20
CA ALA A 283 -7.07 0.49 -16.55
C ALA A 283 -6.32 1.78 -16.90
N ALA A 284 -5.13 1.64 -17.49
CA ALA A 284 -4.44 2.76 -18.11
C ALA A 284 -5.19 3.18 -19.39
N ALA A 285 -5.23 4.48 -19.67
CA ALA A 285 -5.85 4.98 -20.88
C ALA A 285 -5.00 4.64 -22.10
N SER A 286 -5.62 4.06 -23.13
CA SER A 286 -5.00 3.90 -24.44
C SER A 286 -4.61 5.27 -25.03
N GLU A 287 -3.57 5.30 -25.85
CA GLU A 287 -3.17 6.47 -26.65
C GLU A 287 -4.19 6.80 -27.75
N THR A 288 -5.05 5.83 -28.09
CA THR A 288 -6.16 5.96 -29.05
C THR A 288 -7.50 5.67 -28.36
N PRO A 289 -7.97 6.51 -27.43
CA PRO A 289 -9.33 6.35 -26.93
C PRO A 289 -10.31 6.70 -28.06
N ASP A 290 -11.48 6.07 -28.05
CA ASP A 290 -12.62 6.56 -28.81
C ASP A 290 -12.82 8.03 -28.45
N ARG A 291 -12.62 8.92 -29.43
CA ARG A 291 -12.67 10.37 -29.18
C ARG A 291 -14.12 10.76 -28.98
N HIS A 292 -14.49 11.04 -27.73
CA HIS A 292 -15.78 11.62 -27.38
C HIS A 292 -15.63 13.12 -27.10
N PRO A 293 -15.51 13.99 -28.13
CA PRO A 293 -15.23 15.41 -27.93
C PRO A 293 -16.27 16.05 -27.00
N ALA A 294 -15.79 16.86 -26.07
CA ALA A 294 -16.66 17.74 -25.28
C ALA A 294 -17.06 18.95 -26.11
N ASP A 295 -18.25 19.50 -25.85
CA ASP A 295 -18.65 20.77 -26.44
C ASP A 295 -17.81 21.94 -25.87
N LYS A 296 -17.75 23.05 -26.62
CA LYS A 296 -16.93 24.21 -26.26
C LYS A 296 -17.34 24.86 -24.94
N ALA A 297 -18.62 24.82 -24.56
CA ALA A 297 -19.08 25.41 -23.31
C ALA A 297 -18.60 24.58 -22.11
N THR A 298 -18.68 23.25 -22.22
CA THR A 298 -18.11 22.33 -21.23
C THR A 298 -16.61 22.57 -21.07
N LEU A 299 -15.85 22.61 -22.16
CA LEU A 299 -14.39 22.83 -22.11
C LEU A 299 -14.03 24.16 -21.42
N ARG A 300 -14.70 25.26 -21.79
CA ARG A 300 -14.50 26.58 -21.14
C ARG A 300 -14.83 26.55 -19.66
N ARG A 301 -15.89 25.86 -19.25
CA ARG A 301 -16.27 25.72 -17.82
C ARG A 301 -15.18 25.03 -17.00
N LEU A 302 -14.49 24.05 -17.59
CA LEU A 302 -13.40 23.31 -16.93
C LEU A 302 -12.11 24.12 -16.80
N THR A 303 -11.85 25.12 -17.64
CA THR A 303 -10.61 25.92 -17.57
C THR A 303 -10.43 26.64 -16.24
N GLY A 304 -9.19 26.79 -15.80
CA GLY A 304 -8.82 27.48 -14.57
C GLY A 304 -7.85 26.68 -13.72
N ARG A 305 -7.57 27.17 -12.50
CA ARG A 305 -6.63 26.54 -11.57
C ARG A 305 -7.35 25.77 -10.48
N TYR A 306 -6.91 24.54 -10.24
CA TYR A 306 -7.43 23.63 -9.23
C TYR A 306 -6.34 23.32 -8.21
N THR A 307 -6.60 23.63 -6.94
CA THR A 307 -5.65 23.40 -5.85
C THR A 307 -6.02 22.13 -5.10
N PHE A 308 -5.07 21.20 -4.95
CA PHE A 308 -5.21 19.97 -4.14
C PHE A 308 -4.56 20.12 -2.77
N SER A 309 -3.43 20.82 -2.72
CA SER A 309 -2.69 21.17 -1.50
C SER A 309 -1.76 22.35 -1.78
N ALA A 310 -0.98 22.77 -0.78
CA ALA A 310 0.09 23.76 -0.98
C ALA A 310 1.17 23.30 -1.99
N LEU A 311 1.27 22.01 -2.29
CA LEU A 311 2.32 21.42 -3.11
C LEU A 311 1.85 21.03 -4.52
N ALA A 312 0.55 20.87 -4.72
CA ALA A 312 -0.02 20.33 -5.95
C ALA A 312 -1.18 21.21 -6.44
N GLU A 313 -0.99 21.78 -7.62
CA GLU A 313 -1.95 22.61 -8.32
C GLU A 313 -1.97 22.20 -9.81
N LEU A 314 -3.16 22.20 -10.40
CA LEU A 314 -3.43 21.84 -11.79
C LEU A 314 -4.04 23.06 -12.50
N GLU A 315 -3.41 23.49 -13.58
CA GLU A 315 -3.97 24.48 -14.49
C GLU A 315 -4.55 23.78 -15.71
N LEU A 316 -5.79 24.12 -16.03
CA LEU A 316 -6.50 23.63 -17.22
C LEU A 316 -6.70 24.76 -18.22
N THR A 317 -6.25 24.53 -19.45
CA THR A 317 -6.39 25.45 -20.58
C THR A 317 -7.09 24.77 -21.75
N VAL A 318 -7.65 25.57 -22.66
CA VAL A 318 -8.25 25.07 -23.90
C VAL A 318 -7.49 25.66 -25.08
N ASP A 319 -7.09 24.81 -26.01
CA ASP A 319 -6.51 25.18 -27.30
C ASP A 319 -7.10 24.30 -28.40
N GLN A 320 -7.48 24.88 -29.53
CA GLN A 320 -8.10 24.19 -30.67
C GLN A 320 -9.21 23.17 -30.30
N ASP A 321 -10.12 23.57 -29.39
CA ASP A 321 -11.21 22.72 -28.86
C ASP A 321 -10.74 21.45 -28.13
N LYS A 322 -9.51 21.44 -27.62
CA LYS A 322 -8.94 20.39 -26.77
C LYS A 322 -8.62 20.92 -25.39
N LEU A 323 -8.75 20.06 -24.38
CA LEU A 323 -8.42 20.39 -23.00
C LEU A 323 -6.97 19.98 -22.72
N PHE A 324 -6.20 20.88 -22.12
CA PHE A 324 -4.84 20.61 -21.69
C PHE A 324 -4.70 20.81 -20.18
N GLY A 325 -3.92 19.95 -19.56
CA GLY A 325 -3.56 20.05 -18.13
C GLY A 325 -2.06 20.25 -17.95
N LYS A 326 -1.69 21.15 -17.02
CA LYS A 326 -0.30 21.34 -16.59
C LYS A 326 -0.25 21.46 -15.06
N ALA A 327 0.67 20.76 -14.42
CA ALA A 327 0.92 20.95 -13.00
C ALA A 327 1.70 22.25 -12.77
N THR A 328 1.17 23.13 -11.91
CA THR A 328 1.77 24.45 -11.59
C THR A 328 2.34 24.51 -10.18
N GLY A 329 2.03 23.52 -9.33
CA GLY A 329 2.56 23.41 -7.97
C GLY A 329 4.01 22.95 -7.89
N ALA A 330 4.50 22.76 -6.67
CA ALA A 330 5.82 22.20 -6.42
C ALA A 330 5.98 20.77 -7.00
N ARG A 331 4.89 19.99 -7.00
CA ARG A 331 4.83 18.59 -7.48
C ARG A 331 3.98 18.47 -8.75
N LYS A 332 4.28 17.44 -9.54
CA LYS A 332 3.40 16.99 -10.63
C LYS A 332 2.06 16.46 -10.08
N VAL A 333 1.04 16.40 -10.92
CA VAL A 333 -0.27 15.83 -10.58
C VAL A 333 -0.40 14.48 -11.29
N PHE A 334 0.19 13.43 -10.68
CA PHE A 334 0.28 12.08 -11.25
C PHE A 334 0.87 12.07 -12.67
N GLY A 335 0.08 11.67 -13.68
CA GLY A 335 0.46 11.69 -15.09
C GLY A 335 0.53 13.08 -15.72
N ILE A 336 0.10 14.14 -15.02
CA ILE A 336 0.16 15.52 -15.52
C ILE A 336 1.48 16.17 -15.07
N PRO A 337 2.42 16.42 -16.00
CA PRO A 337 3.75 16.92 -15.70
C PRO A 337 3.77 18.44 -15.46
N LYS A 338 4.93 18.95 -15.02
CA LYS A 338 5.16 20.40 -14.78
C LYS A 338 5.80 21.09 -15.98
N GLU A 339 6.49 20.32 -16.81
CA GLU A 339 7.38 20.78 -17.86
C GLU A 339 6.58 21.33 -19.04
N ALA A 340 5.57 20.59 -19.48
CA ALA A 340 4.70 20.95 -20.61
C ALA A 340 3.23 20.57 -20.33
N PRO A 341 2.26 21.29 -20.91
CA PRO A 341 0.86 20.85 -20.90
C PRO A 341 0.68 19.51 -21.64
N VAL A 342 -0.21 18.66 -21.13
CA VAL A 342 -0.61 17.39 -21.77
C VAL A 342 -2.09 17.42 -22.15
N GLU A 343 -2.44 16.84 -23.29
CA GLU A 343 -3.83 16.73 -23.74
C GLU A 343 -4.60 15.79 -22.80
N LEU A 344 -5.77 16.24 -22.36
CA LEU A 344 -6.71 15.45 -21.56
C LEU A 344 -7.80 14.91 -22.49
N LEU A 345 -7.83 13.59 -22.67
CA LEU A 345 -8.76 12.93 -23.58
C LEU A 345 -10.05 12.57 -22.86
N ARG A 346 -11.19 12.93 -23.44
CA ARG A 346 -12.51 12.64 -22.85
C ARG A 346 -12.95 11.21 -23.17
N THR A 347 -13.42 10.51 -22.16
CA THR A 347 -13.99 9.15 -22.26
C THR A 347 -15.50 9.20 -22.48
N GLU A 348 -16.09 8.07 -22.87
CA GLU A 348 -17.54 7.91 -23.01
C GLU A 348 -18.28 8.25 -21.70
N ALA A 349 -17.73 7.86 -20.56
CA ALA A 349 -18.26 8.13 -19.23
C ALA A 349 -18.21 9.62 -18.82
N GLY A 350 -17.62 10.48 -19.65
CA GLY A 350 -17.48 11.92 -19.39
C GLY A 350 -16.30 12.29 -18.50
N ASP A 351 -15.49 11.31 -18.08
CA ASP A 351 -14.21 11.56 -17.42
C ASP A 351 -13.16 11.99 -18.45
N PHE A 352 -12.05 12.54 -17.96
CA PHE A 352 -10.87 12.86 -18.75
C PHE A 352 -9.70 11.98 -18.34
N VAL A 353 -8.84 11.60 -19.28
CA VAL A 353 -7.68 10.76 -19.01
C VAL A 353 -6.42 11.35 -19.61
N VAL A 354 -5.29 11.05 -18.98
CA VAL A 354 -3.96 11.27 -19.56
C VAL A 354 -3.47 9.95 -20.13
N PRO A 355 -3.24 9.83 -21.44
CA PRO A 355 -2.61 8.64 -22.02
C PRO A 355 -1.24 8.38 -21.41
N GLY A 356 -0.94 7.11 -21.17
CA GLY A 356 0.36 6.70 -20.67
C GLY A 356 0.30 5.44 -19.83
N ARG A 357 1.48 5.00 -19.38
CA ARG A 357 1.67 3.74 -18.64
C ARG A 357 0.85 3.64 -17.34
N TYR A 358 0.68 4.75 -16.62
CA TYR A 358 0.00 4.76 -15.32
C TYR A 358 -1.36 5.46 -15.41
N PRO A 359 -2.42 4.87 -14.83
CA PRO A 359 -3.75 5.48 -14.82
C PRO A 359 -3.75 6.89 -14.21
N THR A 360 -4.26 7.85 -14.96
CA THR A 360 -4.56 9.20 -14.47
C THR A 360 -5.90 9.63 -15.04
N VAL A 361 -6.94 9.51 -14.21
CA VAL A 361 -8.33 9.86 -14.55
C VAL A 361 -8.73 11.12 -13.81
N LEU A 362 -9.44 12.04 -14.47
CA LEU A 362 -9.97 13.27 -13.92
C LEU A 362 -11.48 13.29 -14.10
N ARG A 363 -12.19 13.42 -12.98
CA ARG A 363 -13.64 13.64 -12.95
C ARG A 363 -13.93 15.02 -12.41
N PHE A 364 -14.71 15.79 -13.13
CA PHE A 364 -15.13 17.12 -12.72
C PHE A 364 -16.55 17.07 -12.17
N ASP A 365 -16.81 17.81 -11.09
CA ASP A 365 -18.16 18.02 -10.58
C ASP A 365 -18.68 19.42 -10.94
N ASP A 366 -20.00 19.59 -10.90
CA ASP A 366 -20.65 20.87 -11.25
C ASP A 366 -20.39 21.99 -10.23
N ARG A 367 -19.76 21.70 -9.08
CA ARG A 367 -19.44 22.66 -8.02
C ARG A 367 -18.00 23.19 -8.12
N GLY A 368 -17.33 22.94 -9.24
CA GLY A 368 -15.94 23.36 -9.45
C GLY A 368 -14.93 22.47 -8.74
N GLY A 369 -15.30 21.24 -8.38
CA GLY A 369 -14.37 20.22 -7.90
C GLY A 369 -13.75 19.44 -9.06
N VAL A 370 -12.53 18.96 -8.82
CA VAL A 370 -11.88 17.94 -9.65
C VAL A 370 -11.45 16.78 -8.76
N ILE A 371 -11.69 15.57 -9.23
CA ILE A 371 -11.30 14.33 -8.58
C ILE A 371 -10.30 13.63 -9.49
N VAL A 372 -9.06 13.49 -9.02
CA VAL A 372 -8.04 12.70 -9.70
C VAL A 372 -8.07 11.28 -9.17
N ASN A 373 -8.07 10.30 -10.06
CA ASN A 373 -8.21 8.86 -9.81
C ASN A 373 -9.44 8.53 -8.95
N PRO A 374 -10.67 8.77 -9.45
CA PRO A 374 -11.91 8.52 -8.72
C PRO A 374 -11.99 7.10 -8.15
N GLY A 375 -12.69 6.96 -7.03
CA GLY A 375 -12.84 5.69 -6.34
C GLY A 375 -12.00 5.66 -5.07
N ARG A 376 -11.33 4.54 -4.80
CA ARG A 376 -10.56 4.43 -3.56
C ARG A 376 -9.45 5.46 -3.55
N TRP A 377 -8.50 5.56 -4.48
CA TRP A 377 -7.34 6.49 -4.40
C TRP A 377 -7.59 7.97 -4.68
N GLN A 378 -8.84 8.40 -4.67
CA GLN A 378 -9.18 9.75 -5.11
C GLN A 378 -8.43 10.86 -4.37
N GLN A 379 -7.95 11.84 -5.13
CA GLN A 379 -7.42 13.10 -4.63
C GLN A 379 -8.33 14.22 -5.14
N THR A 380 -8.86 15.03 -4.22
CA THR A 380 -9.84 16.07 -4.56
C THR A 380 -9.17 17.43 -4.59
N GLY A 381 -9.34 18.16 -5.68
CA GLY A 381 -8.95 19.55 -5.83
C GLY A 381 -10.17 20.44 -5.98
N ARG A 382 -10.01 21.71 -5.65
CA ARG A 382 -11.05 22.73 -5.85
C ARG A 382 -10.55 23.81 -6.78
N LYS A 383 -11.41 24.25 -7.69
CA LYS A 383 -11.17 25.42 -8.53
C LYS A 383 -11.01 26.65 -7.63
N ARG A 384 -9.96 27.44 -7.84
CA ARG A 384 -9.87 28.75 -7.17
C ARG A 384 -11.00 29.62 -7.69
N GLY A 385 -11.75 30.24 -6.78
CA GLY A 385 -12.61 31.37 -7.14
C GLY A 385 -11.73 32.48 -7.70
N ASN A 386 -12.21 33.12 -8.76
CA ASN A 386 -11.53 34.28 -9.36
C ASN A 386 -11.38 35.42 -8.35
#